data_AF-K1TBC8-F1
#
_entry.id   AF-K1TBC8-F1
#
_cell.length_a   1.000
_cell.length_b   1.000
_cell.length_c   1.000
_cell.angle_alpha   90.00
_cell.angle_beta   90.00
_cell.angle_gamma   90.00
#
_symmetry.space_group_name_H-M   'P 1'
#
loop_
_entity.id
_entity.type
_entity.pdbx_description
1 polymer ?
#
loop_
_entity_poly.entity_id
_entity_poly.type
_entity_poly.pdbx_seq_one_letter_code
_entity_poly.pdbx_strand_id
1 'polypeptide(L)'
;MAESISKETNGAFDITVAPMVNLWGFGFKQGVPPTKAKIDSIKTLVGYEKVALEKGRIIKQNPKIMLDCSAIAKGYGSDIVARFLKKKGISNFMVEIGGEIVVNGVSEKQVPWHIGINKPTDDSTNTSQEIQDVLDITDIAMATSGNYRNFYYKNGKKYAHTIDPKTGYP
;
A
#
# COMPACT_ATOMS: atom_id res chain seq x y z
N MET A 1 -9.10 10.19 -5.25
CA MET A 1 -7.85 10.00 -4.50
C MET A 1 -6.85 9.18 -5.29
N ALA A 2 -7.09 7.88 -5.53
CA ALA A 2 -6.15 7.01 -6.25
C ALA A 2 -5.69 7.57 -7.61
N GLU A 3 -6.62 8.03 -8.45
CA GLU A 3 -6.31 8.66 -9.74
C GLU A 3 -5.40 9.90 -9.62
N SER A 4 -5.61 10.75 -8.59
CA SER A 4 -4.78 11.93 -8.34
C SER A 4 -3.35 11.52 -8.02
N ILE A 5 -3.19 10.56 -7.11
CA ILE A 5 -1.87 10.04 -6.70
C ILE A 5 -1.18 9.37 -7.88
N SER A 6 -1.90 8.60 -8.70
CA SER A 6 -1.35 8.01 -9.93
C SER A 6 -0.83 9.08 -10.89
N LYS A 7 -1.55 10.19 -11.05
CA LYS A 7 -1.12 11.31 -11.88
C LYS A 7 0.11 12.02 -11.30
N GLU A 8 0.09 12.36 -10.01
CA GLU A 8 1.18 13.06 -9.30
C GLU A 8 2.48 12.24 -9.26
N THR A 9 2.37 10.92 -9.20
CA THR A 9 3.50 9.99 -9.20
C THR A 9 3.92 9.52 -10.60
N ASN A 10 3.35 10.09 -11.67
CA ASN A 10 3.60 9.67 -13.06
C ASN A 10 3.44 8.15 -13.26
N GLY A 11 2.39 7.58 -12.67
CA GLY A 11 2.04 6.16 -12.75
C GLY A 11 2.89 5.23 -11.89
N ALA A 12 3.73 5.74 -10.98
CA ALA A 12 4.46 4.87 -10.04
C ALA A 12 3.52 4.22 -9.02
N PHE A 13 2.49 4.94 -8.58
CA PHE A 13 1.33 4.35 -7.91
C PHE A 13 0.23 4.08 -8.95
N ASP A 14 -0.19 2.82 -9.09
CA ASP A 14 -1.25 2.45 -10.02
C ASP A 14 -2.09 1.29 -9.48
N ILE A 15 -3.36 1.56 -9.18
CA ILE A 15 -4.29 0.54 -8.66
C ILE A 15 -4.66 -0.52 -9.71
N THR A 16 -4.31 -0.33 -10.98
CA THR A 16 -4.55 -1.32 -12.04
C THR A 16 -3.45 -2.38 -12.13
N VAL A 17 -2.42 -2.32 -11.26
CA VAL A 17 -1.28 -3.25 -11.23
C VAL A 17 -1.65 -4.68 -10.78
N ALA A 18 -2.90 -4.90 -10.34
CA ALA A 18 -3.39 -6.17 -9.82
C ALA A 18 -3.10 -7.41 -10.71
N PRO A 19 -3.25 -7.36 -12.06
CA PRO A 19 -2.87 -8.47 -12.92
C PRO A 19 -1.39 -8.85 -12.81
N MET A 20 -0.51 -7.85 -12.61
CA MET A 20 0.93 -8.05 -12.46
C MET A 20 1.28 -8.58 -11.06
N VAL A 21 0.64 -8.06 -10.01
CA VAL A 21 0.75 -8.58 -8.63
C VAL A 21 0.38 -10.08 -8.59
N ASN A 22 -0.71 -10.45 -9.25
CA ASN A 22 -1.12 -11.86 -9.40
C ASN A 22 -0.11 -12.68 -10.21
N LEU A 23 0.48 -12.11 -11.28
CA LEU A 23 1.47 -12.80 -12.11
C LEU A 23 2.74 -13.15 -11.32
N TRP A 24 3.18 -12.27 -10.43
CA TRP A 24 4.35 -12.47 -9.56
C TRP A 24 4.06 -13.29 -8.30
N GLY A 25 2.81 -13.71 -8.09
CA GLY A 25 2.44 -14.56 -6.97
C GLY A 25 2.28 -13.85 -5.63
N PHE A 26 2.14 -12.52 -5.65
CA PHE A 26 1.76 -11.72 -4.48
C PHE A 26 0.25 -11.56 -4.34
N GLY A 27 -0.51 -12.05 -5.32
CA GLY A 27 -1.97 -12.15 -5.26
C GLY A 27 -2.45 -13.58 -5.01
N PHE A 28 -3.62 -13.94 -5.58
CA PHE A 28 -4.31 -15.20 -5.22
C PHE A 28 -3.71 -16.48 -5.81
N LYS A 29 -2.72 -16.37 -6.70
CA LYS A 29 -2.14 -17.51 -7.43
C LYS A 29 -0.65 -17.63 -7.11
N GLN A 30 -0.22 -18.77 -6.58
CA GLN A 30 1.22 -19.10 -6.49
C GLN A 30 1.71 -19.69 -7.81
N GLY A 31 2.92 -19.34 -8.26
CA GLY A 31 3.37 -19.71 -9.60
C GLY A 31 4.88 -19.72 -9.89
N VAL A 32 5.19 -20.34 -11.03
CA VAL A 32 6.48 -20.31 -11.73
C VAL A 32 6.79 -18.85 -12.15
N PRO A 33 8.06 -18.40 -12.21
CA PRO A 33 8.36 -17.03 -12.62
C PRO A 33 7.76 -16.77 -13.99
N PRO A 34 7.18 -15.58 -14.21
CA PRO A 34 6.63 -15.27 -15.51
C PRO A 34 7.73 -15.16 -16.56
N THR A 35 7.42 -15.59 -17.79
CA THR A 35 8.26 -15.31 -18.94
C THR A 35 8.12 -13.84 -19.34
N LYS A 36 9.14 -13.26 -19.97
CA LYS A 36 9.08 -11.89 -20.49
C LYS A 36 7.84 -11.66 -21.38
N ALA A 37 7.52 -12.61 -22.26
CA ALA A 37 6.32 -12.54 -23.11
C ALA A 37 5.00 -12.46 -22.30
N LYS A 38 4.91 -13.17 -21.16
CA LYS A 38 3.74 -13.06 -20.27
C LYS A 38 3.68 -11.70 -19.58
N ILE A 39 4.83 -11.18 -19.13
CA ILE A 39 4.92 -9.85 -18.52
C ILE A 39 4.46 -8.79 -19.52
N ASP A 40 5.01 -8.79 -20.73
CA ASP A 40 4.69 -7.82 -21.78
C ASP A 40 3.19 -7.87 -22.14
N SER A 41 2.61 -9.07 -22.23
CA SER A 41 1.17 -9.24 -22.47
C SER A 41 0.31 -8.67 -21.33
N ILE A 42 0.62 -9.01 -20.07
CA ILE A 42 -0.16 -8.56 -18.90
C ILE A 42 0.01 -7.06 -18.66
N LYS A 43 1.19 -6.51 -18.94
CA LYS A 43 1.48 -5.07 -18.83
C LYS A 43 0.54 -4.21 -19.66
N THR A 44 0.02 -4.73 -20.79
CA THR A 44 -0.98 -4.01 -21.59
C THR A 44 -2.29 -3.73 -20.84
N LEU A 45 -2.58 -4.48 -19.77
CA LEU A 45 -3.75 -4.30 -18.91
C LEU A 45 -3.51 -3.32 -17.75
N VAL A 46 -2.28 -2.90 -17.51
CA VAL A 46 -1.91 -1.94 -16.47
C VAL A 46 -1.87 -0.53 -17.06
N GLY A 47 -2.38 0.44 -16.33
CA GLY A 47 -2.50 1.85 -16.70
C GLY A 47 -3.77 2.47 -16.09
N TYR A 48 -3.61 3.32 -15.08
CA TYR A 48 -4.71 4.02 -14.41
C TYR A 48 -5.57 4.85 -15.38
N GLU A 49 -5.00 5.34 -16.49
CA GLU A 49 -5.71 6.06 -17.55
C GLU A 49 -6.73 5.21 -18.31
N LYS A 50 -6.67 3.88 -18.17
CA LYS A 50 -7.58 2.92 -18.80
C LYS A 50 -8.85 2.67 -17.99
N VAL A 51 -8.98 3.34 -16.84
CA VAL A 51 -10.10 3.23 -15.92
C VAL A 51 -10.64 4.63 -15.63
N ALA A 52 -11.96 4.78 -15.69
CA ALA A 52 -12.63 6.03 -15.37
C ALA A 52 -13.72 5.81 -14.32
N LEU A 53 -13.98 6.83 -13.50
CA LEU A 53 -15.11 6.87 -12.58
C LEU A 53 -16.18 7.80 -13.14
N GLU A 54 -17.25 7.23 -13.69
CA GLU A 54 -18.36 7.98 -14.27
C GLU A 54 -19.64 7.74 -13.48
N LYS A 55 -20.21 8.81 -12.90
CA LYS A 55 -21.48 8.75 -12.14
C LYS A 55 -21.49 7.63 -11.07
N GLY A 56 -20.37 7.46 -10.37
CA GLY A 56 -20.21 6.43 -9.34
C GLY A 56 -19.98 5.01 -9.87
N ARG A 57 -19.79 4.84 -11.18
CA ARG A 57 -19.50 3.55 -11.82
C ARG A 57 -18.08 3.53 -12.35
N ILE A 58 -17.41 2.39 -12.18
CA ILE A 58 -16.08 2.16 -12.74
C ILE A 58 -16.24 1.67 -14.17
N ILE A 59 -15.68 2.41 -15.12
CA ILE A 59 -15.62 2.07 -16.54
C ILE A 59 -14.20 1.63 -16.86
N LYS A 60 -14.06 0.44 -17.46
CA LYS A 60 -12.76 -0.14 -17.84
C LYS A 60 -12.70 -0.27 -19.35
N GLN A 61 -11.63 0.23 -19.98
CA GLN A 61 -11.43 0.06 -21.43
C GLN A 61 -11.28 -1.40 -21.86
N ASN A 62 -10.86 -2.27 -20.93
CA ASN A 62 -10.78 -3.71 -21.15
C ASN A 62 -11.35 -4.46 -19.93
N PRO A 63 -12.26 -5.43 -20.11
CA PRO A 63 -12.87 -6.16 -18.99
C PRO A 63 -11.87 -6.95 -18.13
N LYS A 64 -10.69 -7.30 -18.69
CA LYS A 64 -9.61 -8.01 -18.00
C LYS A 64 -8.79 -7.13 -17.05
N ILE A 65 -8.97 -5.81 -17.07
CA ILE A 65 -8.34 -4.90 -16.11
C ILE A 65 -8.87 -5.25 -14.71
N MET A 66 -7.96 -5.37 -13.75
CA MET A 66 -8.26 -5.64 -12.35
C MET A 66 -7.76 -4.49 -11.49
N LEU A 67 -8.51 -4.18 -10.43
CA LEU A 67 -8.14 -3.14 -9.48
C LEU A 67 -7.66 -3.76 -8.17
N ASP A 68 -6.56 -3.25 -7.66
CA ASP A 68 -5.98 -3.55 -6.36
C ASP A 68 -5.77 -2.25 -5.60
N CYS A 69 -6.57 -2.07 -4.54
CA CYS A 69 -6.50 -0.90 -3.67
C CYS A 69 -5.66 -1.16 -2.42
N SER A 70 -4.91 -2.27 -2.32
CA SER A 70 -4.18 -2.67 -1.10
C SER A 70 -3.20 -1.59 -0.62
N ALA A 71 -2.61 -0.84 -1.54
CA ALA A 71 -1.67 0.25 -1.26
C ALA A 71 -2.33 1.55 -0.73
N ILE A 72 -3.66 1.64 -0.67
CA ILE A 72 -4.37 2.86 -0.24
C ILE A 72 -5.56 2.59 0.69
N ALA A 73 -6.12 1.39 0.66
CA ALA A 73 -7.35 1.04 1.37
C ALA A 73 -7.20 1.10 2.90
N LYS A 74 -6.06 0.63 3.43
CA LYS A 74 -5.80 0.65 4.89
C LYS A 74 -5.76 2.09 5.43
N GLY A 75 -5.01 2.97 4.78
CA GLY A 75 -4.92 4.39 5.17
C GLY A 75 -6.26 5.08 5.13
N TYR A 76 -7.04 4.84 4.06
CA TYR A 76 -8.42 5.33 3.98
C TYR A 76 -9.31 4.80 5.11
N GLY A 77 -9.13 3.54 5.52
CA GLY A 77 -9.78 2.95 6.68
C GLY A 77 -9.45 3.70 7.98
N SER A 78 -8.17 3.97 8.22
CA SER A 78 -7.71 4.74 9.39
C SER A 78 -8.32 6.14 9.41
N ASP A 79 -8.41 6.81 8.26
CA ASP A 79 -9.06 8.12 8.12
C ASP A 79 -10.55 8.10 8.42
N ILE A 80 -11.27 7.04 8.03
CA ILE A 80 -12.70 6.89 8.32
C ILE A 80 -12.93 6.79 9.83
N VAL A 81 -12.15 5.95 10.51
CA VAL A 81 -12.24 5.78 11.98
C VAL A 81 -11.87 7.09 12.68
N ALA A 82 -10.77 7.74 12.28
CA ALA A 82 -10.36 9.02 12.85
C ALA A 82 -11.45 10.10 12.70
N ARG A 83 -12.07 10.21 11.52
CA ARG A 83 -13.20 11.14 11.30
C ARG A 83 -14.42 10.79 12.14
N PHE A 84 -14.70 9.51 12.35
CA PHE A 84 -15.78 9.08 13.24
C PHE A 84 -15.53 9.50 14.69
N LEU A 85 -14.31 9.27 15.22
CA LEU A 85 -13.93 9.67 16.57
C LEU A 85 -14.03 11.19 16.76
N LYS A 86 -13.53 11.97 15.81
CA LYS A 86 -13.68 13.45 15.81
C LYS A 86 -15.15 13.87 15.86
N LYS A 87 -16.01 13.25 15.05
CA LYS A 87 -17.46 13.52 15.07
C LYS A 87 -18.15 13.16 16.39
N LYS A 88 -17.56 12.27 17.18
CA LYS A 88 -18.02 11.91 18.52
C LYS A 88 -17.48 12.83 19.62
N GLY A 89 -16.72 13.87 19.27
CA GLY A 89 -16.11 14.79 20.23
C GLY A 89 -14.87 14.24 20.91
N ILE A 90 -14.30 13.13 20.39
CA ILE A 90 -13.06 12.56 20.91
C ILE A 90 -11.88 13.28 20.22
N SER A 91 -11.11 14.03 21.00
CA SER A 91 -10.01 14.89 20.51
C SER A 91 -8.62 14.28 20.66
N ASN A 92 -8.47 13.24 21.49
CA ASN A 92 -7.21 12.57 21.76
C ASN A 92 -7.34 11.11 21.37
N PHE A 93 -6.71 10.70 20.26
CA PHE A 93 -6.74 9.31 19.82
C PHE A 93 -5.55 8.97 18.91
N MET A 94 -5.26 7.66 18.86
CA MET A 94 -4.46 7.02 17.83
C MET A 94 -5.29 5.93 17.17
N VAL A 95 -5.33 5.92 15.84
CA VAL A 95 -5.88 4.83 15.04
C VAL A 95 -4.72 4.18 14.29
N GLU A 96 -4.61 2.86 14.37
CA GLU A 96 -3.61 2.07 13.65
C GLU A 96 -4.29 0.90 12.94
N ILE A 97 -4.07 0.77 11.63
CA ILE A 97 -4.57 -0.35 10.82
C ILE A 97 -3.45 -0.86 9.90
N GLY A 98 -2.78 -1.93 10.32
CA GLY A 98 -1.78 -2.62 9.50
C GLY A 98 -0.58 -1.72 9.14
N GLY A 99 -0.12 -0.92 10.09
CA GLY A 99 0.97 0.05 9.98
C GLY A 99 0.55 1.45 9.52
N GLU A 100 -0.72 1.66 9.16
CA GLU A 100 -1.24 2.97 8.77
C GLU A 100 -1.82 3.69 9.99
N ILE A 101 -1.20 4.80 10.39
CA ILE A 101 -1.44 5.48 11.66
C ILE A 101 -2.09 6.83 11.41
N VAL A 102 -3.11 7.19 12.20
CA VAL A 102 -3.65 8.55 12.30
C VAL A 102 -3.70 8.94 13.77
N VAL A 103 -3.06 10.06 14.11
CA VAL A 103 -3.05 10.61 15.48
C VAL A 103 -3.75 11.95 15.54
N ASN A 104 -4.40 12.24 16.67
CA ASN A 104 -4.97 13.54 16.97
C ASN A 104 -4.80 13.86 18.45
N GLY A 105 -4.46 15.12 18.75
CA GLY A 105 -4.20 15.57 20.12
C GLY A 105 -3.03 14.82 20.77
N VAL A 106 -3.13 14.63 22.08
CA VAL A 106 -2.04 14.06 22.90
C VAL A 106 -2.39 12.69 23.46
N SER A 107 -1.37 11.93 23.86
CA SER A 107 -1.54 10.68 24.58
C SER A 107 -2.13 10.91 25.98
N GLU A 108 -2.48 9.81 26.67
CA GLU A 108 -2.95 9.85 28.06
C GLU A 108 -1.96 10.56 29.00
N LYS A 109 -0.65 10.47 28.69
CA LYS A 109 0.43 11.15 29.43
C LYS A 109 0.56 12.64 29.13
N GLN A 110 -0.36 13.23 28.35
CA GLN A 110 -0.34 14.65 27.94
C GLN A 110 0.90 15.06 27.14
N VAL A 111 1.47 14.11 26.40
CA VAL A 111 2.61 14.32 25.48
C VAL A 111 2.23 13.89 24.07
N PRO A 112 2.96 14.34 23.02
CA PRO A 112 2.78 13.83 21.66
C PRO A 112 2.79 12.29 21.62
N TRP A 113 2.19 11.73 20.58
CA TRP A 113 2.16 10.29 20.41
C TRP A 113 3.53 9.79 19.95
N HIS A 114 4.09 8.82 20.67
CA HIS A 114 5.36 8.19 20.32
C HIS A 114 5.10 7.05 19.33
N ILE A 115 5.55 7.20 18.09
CA ILE A 115 5.39 6.21 17.03
C ILE A 115 6.75 5.62 16.66
N GLY A 116 6.90 4.31 16.86
CA GLY A 116 8.13 3.60 16.49
C GLY A 116 8.21 3.34 14.98
N ILE A 117 9.39 3.58 14.41
CA ILE A 117 9.77 3.15 13.07
C ILE A 117 10.61 1.89 13.20
N ASN A 118 10.12 0.79 12.64
CA ASN A 118 10.88 -0.47 12.64
C ASN A 118 12.13 -0.33 11.77
N LYS A 119 13.21 -0.96 12.23
CA LYS A 119 14.39 -1.17 11.41
C LYS A 119 14.06 -2.08 10.23
N PRO A 120 14.44 -1.70 9.00
CA PRO A 120 14.18 -2.51 7.82
C PRO A 120 15.18 -3.66 7.74
N THR A 121 15.03 -4.66 8.60
CA THR A 121 15.76 -5.92 8.55
C THR A 121 14.96 -6.94 7.75
N ASP A 122 15.66 -7.72 6.92
CA ASP A 122 15.03 -8.78 6.12
C ASP A 122 14.58 -9.92 7.05
N ASP A 123 13.31 -9.86 7.43
CA ASP A 123 12.69 -10.85 8.30
C ASP A 123 11.31 -11.24 7.75
N SER A 124 11.27 -12.34 6.99
CA SER A 124 10.03 -12.90 6.47
C SER A 124 9.13 -13.49 7.56
N THR A 125 9.61 -13.66 8.79
CA THR A 125 8.83 -14.17 9.93
C THR A 125 8.07 -13.07 10.67
N ASN A 126 8.38 -11.79 10.39
CA ASN A 126 7.85 -10.62 11.12
C ASN A 126 8.04 -10.71 12.65
N THR A 127 9.10 -11.38 13.12
CA THR A 127 9.40 -11.53 14.56
C THR A 127 10.34 -10.44 15.06
N SER A 128 11.16 -9.86 14.18
CA SER A 128 12.02 -8.73 14.48
C SER A 128 11.18 -7.46 14.62
N GLN A 129 11.12 -6.94 15.86
CA GLN A 129 10.48 -5.67 16.20
C GLN A 129 11.52 -4.63 16.65
N GLU A 130 12.75 -4.72 16.15
CA GLU A 130 13.78 -3.73 16.47
C GLU A 130 13.31 -2.35 15.98
N ILE A 131 13.19 -1.40 16.90
CA ILE A 131 12.82 -0.02 16.60
C ILE A 131 14.10 0.72 16.22
N GLN A 132 14.12 1.28 15.01
CA GLN A 132 15.20 2.11 14.50
C GLN A 132 15.12 3.54 15.06
N ASP A 133 13.90 4.08 15.16
CA ASP A 133 13.66 5.44 15.61
C ASP A 133 12.25 5.59 16.21
N VAL A 134 12.02 6.64 17.00
CA VAL A 134 10.72 6.98 17.58
C VAL A 134 10.40 8.43 17.25
N LEU A 135 9.25 8.65 16.65
CA LEU A 135 8.77 9.98 16.30
C LEU A 135 7.71 10.45 17.30
N ASP A 136 7.86 11.69 17.76
CA ASP A 136 6.88 12.40 18.58
C ASP A 136 5.97 13.21 17.67
N ILE A 137 4.73 12.75 17.48
CA ILE A 137 3.81 13.33 16.50
C ILE A 137 2.43 13.64 17.08
N THR A 138 1.80 14.69 16.55
CA THR A 138 0.40 15.06 16.82
C THR A 138 -0.27 15.48 15.52
N ASP A 139 -1.59 15.25 15.45
CA ASP A 139 -2.47 15.79 14.41
C ASP A 139 -2.06 15.49 12.96
N ILE A 140 -1.52 14.29 12.73
CA ILE A 140 -0.99 13.84 11.44
C ILE A 140 -1.35 12.38 11.18
N ALA A 141 -1.29 11.98 9.90
CA ALA A 141 -1.32 10.59 9.46
C ALA A 141 0.06 10.14 8.99
N MET A 142 0.44 8.90 9.27
CA MET A 142 1.72 8.31 8.91
C MET A 142 1.52 6.92 8.33
N ALA A 143 2.27 6.63 7.27
CA ALA A 143 2.26 5.37 6.54
C ALA A 143 3.70 4.94 6.28
N THR A 144 3.99 3.65 6.41
CA THR A 144 5.31 3.10 6.06
C THR A 144 5.17 1.99 5.01
N SER A 145 5.86 2.15 3.88
CA SER A 145 5.99 1.11 2.87
C SER A 145 7.39 0.48 2.93
N GLY A 146 7.48 -0.84 2.81
CA GLY A 146 8.76 -1.56 2.95
C GLY A 146 8.80 -2.87 2.19
N ASN A 147 9.99 -3.24 1.70
CA ASN A 147 10.22 -4.46 0.91
C ASN A 147 10.77 -5.63 1.76
N TYR A 148 10.76 -5.49 3.09
CA TYR A 148 11.40 -6.40 4.04
C TYR A 148 10.41 -7.30 4.81
N ARG A 149 9.09 -7.11 4.65
CA ARG A 149 8.06 -7.95 5.27
C ARG A 149 7.42 -8.96 4.32
N ASN A 150 7.13 -8.52 3.10
CA ASN A 150 6.46 -9.33 2.07
C ASN A 150 7.37 -9.45 0.85
N PHE A 151 8.15 -10.54 0.81
CA PHE A 151 9.06 -10.90 -0.27
C PHE A 151 9.24 -12.43 -0.35
N TYR A 152 9.81 -12.91 -1.45
CA TYR A 152 10.32 -14.28 -1.56
C TYR A 152 11.68 -14.30 -2.28
N TYR A 153 12.49 -15.33 -2.00
CA TYR A 153 13.73 -15.60 -2.72
C TYR A 153 13.51 -16.63 -3.82
N LYS A 154 14.08 -16.39 -5.00
CA LYS A 154 14.08 -17.35 -6.10
C LYS A 154 15.33 -17.22 -6.95
N ASN A 155 16.03 -18.33 -7.15
CA ASN A 155 17.33 -18.38 -7.84
C ASN A 155 18.33 -17.35 -7.29
N GLY A 156 18.39 -17.18 -5.97
CA GLY A 156 19.27 -16.21 -5.31
C GLY A 156 18.85 -14.74 -5.42
N LYS A 157 17.73 -14.43 -6.10
CA LYS A 157 17.21 -13.06 -6.23
C LYS A 157 15.98 -12.86 -5.32
N LYS A 158 15.94 -11.73 -4.62
CA LYS A 158 14.80 -11.28 -3.81
C LYS A 158 13.75 -10.62 -4.72
N TYR A 159 12.49 -10.96 -4.50
CA TYR A 159 11.33 -10.34 -5.14
C TYR A 159 10.40 -9.82 -4.05
N ALA A 160 10.12 -8.52 -4.06
CA ALA A 160 9.21 -7.89 -3.12
C ALA A 160 7.79 -7.76 -3.70
N HIS A 161 6.79 -7.57 -2.83
CA HIS A 161 5.40 -7.46 -3.27
C HIS A 161 5.05 -6.18 -4.04
N THR A 162 5.84 -5.12 -3.89
CA THR A 162 5.66 -3.87 -4.63
C THR A 162 6.12 -4.08 -6.06
N ILE A 163 5.25 -3.81 -7.03
CA ILE A 163 5.55 -3.92 -8.46
C ILE A 163 5.71 -2.53 -9.05
N ASP A 164 6.74 -2.30 -9.84
CA ASP A 164 6.85 -1.13 -10.70
C ASP A 164 5.93 -1.29 -11.92
N PRO A 165 4.87 -0.47 -12.08
CA PRO A 165 3.95 -0.56 -13.22
C PRO A 165 4.65 -0.32 -14.58
N LYS A 166 5.76 0.42 -14.60
CA LYS A 166 6.49 0.76 -15.83
C LYS A 166 7.32 -0.39 -16.35
N THR A 167 7.90 -1.21 -15.47
CA THR A 167 8.70 -2.37 -15.89
C THR A 167 7.87 -3.65 -15.86
N GLY A 168 6.91 -3.75 -14.95
CA GLY A 168 6.16 -4.97 -14.67
C GLY A 168 6.92 -5.95 -13.78
N TYR A 169 7.92 -5.48 -13.02
CA TYR A 169 8.76 -6.29 -12.14
C TYR A 169 8.69 -5.76 -10.68
N PRO A 170 8.91 -6.64 -9.69
CA PRO A 170 9.27 -6.27 -8.32
C PRO A 170 10.55 -5.44 -8.19
#